data_AF-A0AB34ISU0-F1
#
_entry.id   AF-A0AB34ISU0-F1
#
_cell.length_a   1.000
_cell.length_b   1.000
_cell.length_c   1.000
_cell.angle_alpha   90.00
_cell.angle_beta   90.00
_cell.angle_gamma   90.00
#
_symmetry.space_group_name_H-M   'P 1'
#
loop_
_entity.id
_entity.type
_entity.pdbx_description
1 polymer ?
#
loop_
_entity_poly.entity_id
_entity_poly.type
_entity_poly.pdbx_seq_one_letter_code
_entity_poly.pdbx_strand_id
1 'polypeptide(L)'
;MLGRERVPASSVIFATLLASIGEARAEVVCPAKVFNPWTRSADGEKCWTVLPSECHFSCCVERCAELRASLPCVRSALENAQLTDVVEPYGGWWVGLYQRPYYDGRARSGWSRWSGENCSSKFNYWDVHEPNDVDCEQENCAVANRPYSRRGSRVSKFSWLDERCDALQTCVCEWPGRPSPTVLDDRHYLIAEAGTPMSNTSGCTYNQELEAFAGFRLLLPLGILLCTAAAITSIIRQRRRRAMEMMSRGVIDALGANVGVPVAIAMPIAHGASTLPAHVTTAVPVAQGSPVPSGVAIAAVQGTPIPGGRQQMW
;
A
#
# COMPACT_ATOMS: atom_id res chain seq x y z
N MET A 1 -62.00 -21.78 31.77
CA MET A 1 -61.13 -22.89 32.21
C MET A 1 -59.87 -22.87 31.36
N LEU A 2 -58.81 -22.23 31.86
CA LEU A 2 -57.48 -22.28 31.25
C LEU A 2 -56.49 -22.52 32.39
N GLY A 3 -56.03 -23.76 32.50
CA GLY A 3 -55.09 -24.21 33.52
C GLY A 3 -53.69 -23.71 33.20
N ARG A 4 -53.14 -22.88 34.07
CA ARG A 4 -51.78 -22.35 34.00
C ARG A 4 -50.86 -23.32 34.76
N GLU A 5 -50.17 -24.19 34.05
CA GLU A 5 -49.13 -25.04 34.64
C GLU A 5 -47.91 -24.18 35.03
N ARG A 6 -47.58 -24.20 36.32
CA ARG A 6 -46.37 -23.57 36.86
C ARG A 6 -45.21 -24.55 36.66
N VAL A 7 -44.31 -24.22 35.75
CA VAL A 7 -43.03 -24.93 35.62
C VAL A 7 -42.14 -24.56 36.81
N PRO A 8 -41.56 -25.53 37.55
CA PRO A 8 -40.73 -25.27 38.71
C PRO A 8 -39.41 -24.58 38.32
N ALA A 9 -39.08 -23.51 39.05
CA ALA A 9 -37.90 -22.66 38.83
C ALA A 9 -36.54 -23.37 39.03
N SER A 10 -36.53 -24.62 39.47
CA SER A 10 -35.31 -25.41 39.73
C SER A 10 -34.69 -26.03 38.48
N SER A 11 -35.38 -26.02 37.32
CA SER A 11 -34.85 -26.60 36.07
C SER A 11 -34.07 -25.61 35.20
N VAL A 12 -34.00 -24.32 35.57
CA VAL A 12 -33.30 -23.29 34.77
C VAL A 12 -31.80 -23.19 35.14
N ILE A 13 -31.40 -23.67 36.33
CA ILE A 13 -30.02 -23.52 36.81
C ILE A 13 -29.07 -24.56 36.19
N PHE A 14 -29.57 -25.72 35.75
CA PHE A 14 -28.72 -26.76 35.12
C PHE A 14 -28.43 -26.52 33.64
N ALA A 15 -29.19 -25.63 32.97
CA ALA A 15 -28.99 -25.33 31.56
C ALA A 15 -27.92 -24.24 31.30
N THR A 16 -27.52 -23.48 32.33
CA THR A 16 -26.52 -22.40 32.19
C THR A 16 -25.10 -22.81 32.60
N LEU A 17 -24.92 -23.96 33.26
CA LEU A 17 -23.58 -24.40 33.71
C LEU A 17 -22.79 -25.21 32.66
N LEU A 18 -23.44 -25.65 31.57
CA LEU A 18 -22.79 -26.39 30.48
C LEU A 18 -22.26 -25.50 29.34
N ALA A 19 -22.49 -24.18 29.38
CA ALA A 19 -22.03 -23.24 28.36
C ALA A 19 -20.56 -22.79 28.54
N SER A 20 -19.85 -23.34 29.53
CA SER A 20 -18.46 -23.00 29.88
C SER A 20 -17.55 -24.22 29.91
N ILE A 21 -17.90 -25.30 29.19
CA ILE A 21 -16.88 -26.29 28.84
C ILE A 21 -16.04 -25.61 27.76
N GLY A 22 -15.04 -24.85 28.22
CA GLY A 22 -13.98 -24.34 27.38
C GLY A 22 -13.42 -25.54 26.63
N GLU A 23 -13.65 -25.57 25.33
CA GLU A 23 -13.11 -26.57 24.43
C GLU A 23 -11.59 -26.51 24.62
N ALA A 24 -11.05 -27.48 25.36
CA ALA A 24 -9.62 -27.59 25.59
C ALA A 24 -8.99 -27.78 24.21
N ARG A 25 -8.54 -26.68 23.60
CA ARG A 25 -7.85 -26.71 22.32
C ARG A 25 -6.62 -27.59 22.52
N ALA A 26 -6.62 -28.74 21.86
CA ALA A 26 -5.52 -29.67 21.93
C ALA A 26 -4.25 -28.91 21.55
N GLU A 27 -3.28 -28.93 22.45
CA GLU A 27 -2.02 -28.23 22.28
C GLU A 27 -1.29 -28.80 21.05
N VAL A 28 -0.91 -27.92 20.11
CA VAL A 28 -0.23 -28.35 18.88
C VAL A 28 1.25 -28.59 19.18
N VAL A 29 1.66 -29.86 19.06
CA VAL A 29 3.05 -30.29 19.24
C VAL A 29 3.78 -30.25 17.90
N CYS A 30 4.76 -29.36 17.77
CA CYS A 30 5.51 -29.22 16.52
C CYS A 30 6.19 -30.53 16.10
N PRO A 31 6.24 -30.84 14.80
CA PRO A 31 6.94 -32.02 14.32
C PRO A 31 8.40 -32.04 14.80
N ALA A 32 8.92 -33.22 15.09
CA ALA A 32 10.33 -33.39 15.40
C ALA A 32 11.18 -32.86 14.23
N LYS A 33 12.38 -32.34 14.53
CA LYS A 33 13.28 -31.78 13.53
C LYS A 33 13.73 -32.89 12.57
N VAL A 34 13.05 -33.03 11.43
CA VAL A 34 13.48 -33.96 10.37
C VAL A 34 14.50 -33.28 9.46
N PHE A 35 14.29 -32.01 9.12
CA PHE A 35 15.16 -31.24 8.21
C PHE A 35 15.48 -29.84 8.73
N ASN A 36 14.45 -29.10 9.16
CA ASN A 36 14.59 -27.73 9.68
C ASN A 36 13.96 -27.62 11.08
N PRO A 37 14.40 -26.66 11.91
CA PRO A 37 13.72 -26.37 13.16
C PRO A 37 12.30 -25.85 12.88
N TRP A 38 11.34 -26.37 13.65
CA TRP A 38 10.01 -25.80 13.74
C TRP A 38 9.97 -24.79 14.88
N THR A 39 9.45 -23.60 14.60
CA THR A 39 9.19 -22.56 15.59
C THR A 39 7.71 -22.57 15.90
N ARG A 40 7.37 -22.64 17.19
CA ARG A 40 5.98 -22.61 17.62
C ARG A 40 5.45 -21.17 17.62
N SER A 41 4.23 -21.00 17.14
CA SER A 41 3.44 -19.77 17.30
C SER A 41 3.19 -19.45 18.78
N ALA A 42 2.98 -18.19 19.14
CA ALA A 42 2.77 -17.83 20.54
C ALA A 42 1.42 -18.28 21.11
N ASP A 43 0.38 -18.40 20.27
CA ASP A 43 -0.89 -19.00 20.67
C ASP A 43 -0.79 -20.53 20.82
N GLY A 44 0.31 -21.11 20.34
CA GLY A 44 0.60 -22.53 20.43
C GLY A 44 -0.29 -23.38 19.53
N GLU A 45 -1.00 -22.78 18.56
CA GLU A 45 -1.94 -23.46 17.65
C GLU A 45 -1.27 -23.94 16.36
N LYS A 46 -0.07 -23.46 16.07
CA LYS A 46 0.69 -23.84 14.87
C LYS A 46 2.19 -23.77 15.06
N CYS A 47 2.88 -24.34 14.09
CA CYS A 47 4.32 -24.38 14.00
C CYS A 47 4.74 -23.94 12.60
N TRP A 48 5.82 -23.18 12.53
CA TRP A 48 6.38 -22.70 11.28
C TRP A 48 7.77 -23.26 11.06
N THR A 49 8.12 -23.53 9.81
CA THR A 49 9.50 -23.85 9.45
C THR A 49 9.88 -23.15 8.15
N VAL A 50 11.12 -22.69 8.08
CA VAL A 50 11.67 -22.01 6.91
C VAL A 50 12.42 -23.04 6.07
N LEU A 51 12.17 -23.05 4.76
CA LEU A 51 12.88 -23.94 3.84
C LEU A 51 14.19 -23.27 3.35
N PRO A 52 15.26 -24.04 3.08
CA PRO A 52 16.60 -23.49 2.86
C PRO A 52 16.80 -22.85 1.48
N SER A 53 15.85 -22.97 0.56
CA SER A 53 15.96 -22.41 -0.79
C SER A 53 14.74 -21.60 -1.16
N GLU A 54 14.96 -20.47 -1.80
CA GLU A 54 13.90 -19.65 -2.38
C GLU A 54 13.26 -20.38 -3.57
N CYS A 55 11.96 -20.20 -3.77
CA CYS A 55 11.24 -20.73 -4.92
C CYS A 55 10.06 -19.86 -5.34
N HIS A 56 9.50 -20.19 -6.50
CA HIS A 56 8.20 -19.69 -6.95
C HIS A 56 7.08 -20.15 -6.01
N PHE A 57 5.98 -19.40 -5.97
CA PHE A 57 4.87 -19.64 -5.05
C PHE A 57 4.36 -21.09 -5.09
N SER A 58 4.13 -21.63 -6.29
CA SER A 58 3.64 -22.99 -6.52
C SER A 58 4.61 -24.07 -6.02
N CYS A 59 5.90 -23.91 -6.30
CA CYS A 59 6.93 -24.81 -5.77
C CYS A 59 6.94 -24.79 -4.24
N CYS A 60 6.74 -23.62 -3.64
CA CYS A 60 6.71 -23.48 -2.19
C CYS A 60 5.46 -24.14 -1.58
N VAL A 61 4.31 -24.08 -2.25
CA VAL A 61 3.10 -24.87 -1.90
C VAL A 61 3.38 -26.37 -1.92
N GLU A 62 4.02 -26.88 -2.98
CA GLU A 62 4.35 -28.30 -3.13
C GLU A 62 5.30 -28.79 -2.03
N ARG A 63 6.36 -28.02 -1.74
CA ARG A 63 7.32 -28.37 -0.69
C ARG A 63 6.70 -28.35 0.70
N CYS A 64 5.78 -27.44 0.98
CA CYS A 64 5.03 -27.50 2.24
C CYS A 64 4.10 -28.71 2.29
N ALA A 65 3.52 -29.13 1.16
CA ALA A 65 2.70 -30.34 1.08
C ALA A 65 3.47 -31.61 1.49
N GLU A 66 4.73 -31.74 1.08
CA GLU A 66 5.62 -32.85 1.44
C GLU A 66 5.80 -32.98 2.96
N LEU A 67 5.73 -31.84 3.68
CA LEU A 67 5.81 -31.77 5.14
C LEU A 67 4.45 -31.91 5.84
N ARG A 68 3.37 -32.21 5.09
CA ARG A 68 1.97 -32.16 5.58
C ARG A 68 1.66 -30.81 6.22
N ALA A 69 2.09 -29.74 5.54
CA ALA A 69 1.94 -28.34 5.91
C ALA A 69 1.36 -27.55 4.72
N SER A 70 1.09 -26.26 4.92
CA SER A 70 0.75 -25.31 3.85
C SER A 70 1.64 -24.08 3.92
N LEU A 71 1.60 -23.17 2.94
CA LEU A 71 2.11 -21.81 3.19
C LEU A 71 1.30 -21.15 4.33
N PRO A 72 1.83 -20.09 4.96
CA PRO A 72 1.28 -19.57 6.21
C PRO A 72 -0.06 -18.88 6.02
N CYS A 73 -0.98 -19.15 6.95
CA CYS A 73 -2.31 -18.56 7.01
C CYS A 73 -2.34 -17.51 8.11
N VAL A 74 -1.99 -16.28 7.76
CA VAL A 74 -1.86 -15.21 8.75
C VAL A 74 -3.24 -14.68 9.16
N ARG A 75 -3.57 -14.80 10.45
CA ARG A 75 -4.90 -14.48 11.01
C ARG A 75 -4.93 -13.19 11.83
N SER A 76 -3.77 -12.62 12.15
CA SER A 76 -3.68 -11.40 12.95
C SER A 76 -2.35 -10.67 12.74
N ALA A 77 -2.30 -9.40 13.19
CA ALA A 77 -1.07 -8.62 13.16
C ALA A 77 0.02 -9.19 14.09
N LEU A 78 -0.38 -9.74 15.25
CA LEU A 78 0.55 -10.39 16.18
C LEU A 78 1.21 -11.61 15.52
N GLU A 79 0.40 -12.43 14.84
CA GLU A 79 0.92 -13.57 14.09
C GLU A 79 1.85 -13.14 12.96
N ASN A 80 1.47 -12.12 12.19
CA ASN A 80 2.32 -11.57 11.13
C ASN A 80 3.69 -11.17 11.68
N ALA A 81 3.72 -10.42 12.79
CA ALA A 81 4.94 -9.98 13.44
C ALA A 81 5.81 -11.16 13.93
N GLN A 82 5.22 -12.17 14.54
CA GLN A 82 5.96 -13.36 15.00
C GLN A 82 6.56 -14.16 13.85
N LEU A 83 5.77 -14.39 12.81
CA LEU A 83 6.22 -15.12 11.64
C LEU A 83 7.36 -14.38 10.95
N THR A 84 7.22 -13.06 10.85
CA THR A 84 8.25 -12.12 10.43
C THR A 84 9.56 -12.27 11.22
N ASP A 85 9.51 -12.37 12.55
CA ASP A 85 10.73 -12.52 13.36
C ASP A 85 11.44 -13.85 13.08
N VAL A 86 10.68 -14.90 12.75
CA VAL A 86 11.21 -16.22 12.37
C VAL A 86 11.95 -16.17 11.02
N VAL A 87 11.49 -15.33 10.10
CA VAL A 87 11.91 -15.32 8.69
C VAL A 87 12.80 -14.13 8.32
N GLU A 88 12.89 -13.09 9.17
CA GLU A 88 13.71 -11.89 8.94
C GLU A 88 15.14 -12.20 8.45
N PRO A 89 15.86 -13.21 8.99
CA PRO A 89 17.21 -13.54 8.51
C PRO A 89 17.27 -14.01 7.05
N TYR A 90 16.15 -14.46 6.48
CA TYR A 90 16.04 -15.04 5.14
C TYR A 90 15.45 -14.06 4.11
N GLY A 91 14.90 -12.93 4.58
CA GLY A 91 14.38 -11.88 3.72
C GLY A 91 12.88 -12.01 3.44
N GLY A 92 12.50 -11.84 2.18
CA GLY A 92 11.10 -11.82 1.72
C GLY A 92 10.56 -13.23 1.63
N TRP A 93 9.30 -13.41 1.98
CA TRP A 93 8.70 -14.75 2.10
C TRP A 93 7.25 -14.77 1.61
N TRP A 94 6.85 -15.93 1.08
CA TRP A 94 5.50 -16.13 0.57
C TRP A 94 4.47 -16.22 1.68
N VAL A 95 3.49 -15.31 1.67
CA VAL A 95 2.25 -15.45 2.43
C VAL A 95 1.38 -16.43 1.66
N GLY A 96 0.63 -17.31 2.35
CA GLY A 96 -0.28 -18.25 1.66
C GLY A 96 -1.46 -17.59 0.94
N LEU A 97 -1.55 -16.25 0.93
CA LEU A 97 -2.62 -15.49 0.30
C LEU A 97 -2.31 -15.29 -1.18
N TYR A 98 -3.30 -15.55 -2.03
CA TYR A 98 -3.18 -15.37 -3.48
C TYR A 98 -4.54 -14.96 -4.07
N GLN A 99 -4.52 -14.56 -5.33
CA GLN A 99 -5.72 -14.37 -6.12
C GLN A 99 -5.62 -15.17 -7.43
N ARG A 100 -6.77 -15.50 -8.01
CA ARG A 100 -6.78 -16.16 -9.32
C ARG A 100 -6.68 -15.07 -10.39
N PRO A 101 -5.75 -15.18 -11.36
CA PRO A 101 -5.76 -14.27 -12.50
C PRO A 101 -7.10 -14.40 -13.23
N TYR A 102 -7.68 -13.27 -13.61
CA TYR A 102 -8.93 -13.25 -14.36
C TYR A 102 -8.64 -13.59 -15.84
N TYR A 103 -9.65 -14.01 -16.59
CA TYR A 103 -9.49 -14.44 -18.00
C TYR A 103 -8.91 -13.37 -18.94
N ASP A 104 -8.91 -12.11 -18.54
CA ASP A 104 -8.28 -10.98 -19.26
C ASP A 104 -6.90 -10.59 -18.69
N GLY A 105 -6.29 -11.44 -17.85
CA GLY A 105 -4.98 -11.22 -17.24
C GLY A 105 -4.96 -10.17 -16.13
N ARG A 106 -6.08 -9.47 -15.88
CA ARG A 106 -6.18 -8.47 -14.82
C ARG A 106 -6.60 -9.13 -13.53
N ALA A 107 -5.85 -8.91 -12.48
CA ALA A 107 -6.35 -9.16 -11.13
C ALA A 107 -7.53 -8.22 -10.83
N ARG A 108 -8.58 -8.75 -10.22
CA ARG A 108 -9.73 -7.95 -9.74
C ARG A 108 -9.81 -8.10 -8.24
N SER A 109 -9.24 -7.16 -7.47
CA SER A 109 -9.53 -6.88 -6.05
C SER A 109 -10.00 -8.09 -5.20
N GLY A 110 -9.33 -9.24 -5.34
CA GLY A 110 -9.95 -10.56 -5.13
C GLY A 110 -9.24 -11.41 -4.09
N TRP A 111 -8.38 -10.79 -3.29
CA TRP A 111 -7.52 -11.37 -2.26
C TRP A 111 -8.31 -12.04 -1.13
N SER A 112 -8.82 -13.24 -1.44
CA SER A 112 -9.68 -14.03 -0.56
C SER A 112 -9.30 -15.51 -0.58
N ARG A 113 -8.35 -15.91 -1.43
CA ARG A 113 -7.92 -17.29 -1.57
C ARG A 113 -6.66 -17.52 -0.75
N TRP A 114 -6.68 -18.61 0.00
CA TRP A 114 -5.54 -19.06 0.76
C TRP A 114 -5.09 -20.42 0.27
N SER A 115 -3.79 -20.62 0.24
CA SER A 115 -3.17 -21.87 -0.16
C SER A 115 -3.42 -22.98 0.85
N GLY A 116 -3.81 -22.68 2.09
CA GLY A 116 -4.16 -23.67 3.11
C GLY A 116 -5.64 -24.04 3.07
N GLU A 117 -5.97 -25.35 3.04
CA GLU A 117 -7.33 -25.89 2.91
C GLU A 117 -8.34 -25.31 3.91
N ASN A 118 -7.93 -25.13 5.18
CA ASN A 118 -8.79 -24.64 6.25
C ASN A 118 -8.56 -23.16 6.59
N CYS A 119 -7.90 -22.42 5.70
CA CYS A 119 -7.63 -21.01 5.91
C CYS A 119 -8.71 -20.13 5.28
N SER A 120 -9.39 -19.34 6.11
CA SER A 120 -10.40 -18.35 5.68
C SER A 120 -10.16 -16.99 6.34
N SER A 121 -8.89 -16.69 6.64
CA SER A 121 -8.50 -15.44 7.26
C SER A 121 -8.93 -14.24 6.41
N LYS A 122 -9.49 -13.23 7.07
CA LYS A 122 -9.76 -11.91 6.47
C LYS A 122 -8.68 -10.89 6.79
N PHE A 123 -7.69 -11.29 7.60
CA PHE A 123 -6.59 -10.43 7.96
C PHE A 123 -5.72 -10.18 6.72
N ASN A 124 -5.38 -8.92 6.52
CA ASN A 124 -4.41 -8.49 5.53
C ASN A 124 -3.53 -7.41 6.14
N TYR A 125 -2.30 -7.33 5.65
CA TYR A 125 -1.32 -6.36 6.13
C TYR A 125 -0.59 -5.71 4.95
N TRP A 126 -1.35 -5.35 3.92
CA TRP A 126 -0.86 -4.68 2.72
C TRP A 126 -0.07 -3.42 3.05
N ASP A 127 0.99 -3.17 2.29
CA ASP A 127 1.70 -1.91 2.39
C ASP A 127 0.86 -0.75 1.86
N VAL A 128 1.31 0.47 2.13
CA VAL A 128 0.66 1.66 1.58
C VAL A 128 0.69 1.58 0.05
N HIS A 129 -0.49 1.69 -0.56
CA HIS A 129 -0.76 1.54 -2.00
C HIS A 129 -0.90 0.10 -2.52
N GLU A 130 -0.73 -0.93 -1.68
CA GLU A 130 -0.93 -2.32 -2.09
C GLU A 130 -2.32 -2.87 -1.73
N PRO A 131 -2.78 -3.93 -2.41
CA PRO A 131 -2.22 -4.49 -3.65
C PRO A 131 -2.51 -3.55 -4.83
N ASN A 132 -1.52 -3.32 -5.69
CA ASN A 132 -1.62 -2.35 -6.79
C ASN A 132 -1.71 -3.01 -8.18
N ASP A 133 -1.47 -4.32 -8.26
CA ASP A 133 -1.42 -5.13 -9.47
C ASP A 133 -0.72 -4.38 -10.61
N VAL A 134 0.57 -3.99 -10.44
CA VAL A 134 1.24 -3.07 -11.37
C VAL A 134 1.03 -3.54 -12.81
N ASP A 135 0.42 -2.66 -13.60
CA ASP A 135 -0.23 -2.95 -14.88
C ASP A 135 0.53 -4.02 -15.70
N CYS A 136 -0.11 -5.21 -15.80
CA CYS A 136 0.27 -6.37 -16.61
C CYS A 136 1.32 -7.35 -16.05
N GLU A 137 1.86 -7.16 -14.85
CA GLU A 137 2.84 -8.11 -14.29
C GLU A 137 2.19 -9.34 -13.63
N GLN A 138 0.85 -9.42 -13.57
CA GLN A 138 0.14 -10.56 -12.99
C GLN A 138 0.63 -10.90 -11.57
N GLU A 139 0.73 -9.87 -10.73
CA GLU A 139 1.14 -9.94 -9.32
C GLU A 139 0.04 -10.59 -8.45
N ASN A 140 -0.17 -11.89 -8.65
CA ASN A 140 -1.30 -12.61 -8.07
C ASN A 140 -0.96 -13.31 -6.75
N CYS A 141 0.25 -13.13 -6.21
CA CYS A 141 0.73 -13.80 -5.00
C CYS A 141 1.22 -12.80 -3.96
N ALA A 142 0.84 -12.99 -2.69
CA ALA A 142 1.24 -12.08 -1.63
C ALA A 142 2.61 -12.45 -1.06
N VAL A 143 3.51 -11.47 -0.99
CA VAL A 143 4.82 -11.60 -0.34
C VAL A 143 4.90 -10.62 0.83
N ALA A 144 5.45 -11.06 1.95
CA ALA A 144 5.80 -10.14 3.03
C ALA A 144 7.19 -9.53 2.76
N ASN A 145 7.25 -8.19 2.71
CA ASN A 145 8.41 -7.47 2.20
C ASN A 145 9.65 -7.62 3.11
N ARG A 146 10.84 -7.51 2.49
CA ARG A 146 12.10 -7.31 3.20
C ARG A 146 12.07 -5.92 3.87
N PRO A 147 12.72 -5.76 5.04
CA PRO A 147 12.82 -4.47 5.72
C PRO A 147 13.60 -3.40 4.92
N TYR A 148 14.27 -3.77 3.83
CA TYR A 148 14.99 -2.87 2.94
C TYR A 148 14.33 -2.84 1.56
N SER A 149 13.23 -2.09 1.41
CA SER A 149 12.72 -1.80 0.07
C SER A 149 13.77 -0.98 -0.69
N ARG A 150 14.08 -1.39 -1.93
CA ARG A 150 15.18 -0.84 -2.76
C ARG A 150 14.99 0.63 -3.16
N ARG A 151 13.85 1.26 -2.87
CA ARG A 151 13.49 2.59 -3.40
C ARG A 151 13.47 3.72 -2.39
N GLY A 152 13.93 3.51 -1.16
CA GLY A 152 13.85 4.54 -0.11
C GLY A 152 12.41 4.93 0.26
N SER A 153 11.43 4.18 -0.25
CA SER A 153 10.04 4.28 0.17
C SER A 153 9.95 3.75 1.59
N ARG A 154 9.24 4.48 2.44
CA ARG A 154 8.93 4.10 3.83
C ARG A 154 7.89 2.97 3.81
N VAL A 155 8.28 1.83 3.26
CA VAL A 155 7.50 0.59 3.35
C VAL A 155 7.44 0.25 4.82
N SER A 156 6.24 0.00 5.33
CA SER A 156 6.08 -0.47 6.70
C SER A 156 6.85 -1.78 6.84
N LYS A 157 7.63 -1.93 7.91
CA LYS A 157 8.42 -3.16 8.11
C LYS A 157 7.46 -4.35 8.05
N PHE A 158 7.66 -5.23 7.07
CA PHE A 158 6.93 -6.49 6.89
C PHE A 158 5.44 -6.36 6.57
N SER A 159 5.02 -5.23 5.98
CA SER A 159 3.79 -5.19 5.20
C SER A 159 3.90 -6.08 3.96
N TRP A 160 2.75 -6.43 3.40
CA TRP A 160 2.63 -7.32 2.26
C TRP A 160 2.60 -6.50 0.97
N LEU A 161 3.24 -7.05 -0.05
CA LEU A 161 3.11 -6.60 -1.42
C LEU A 161 2.43 -7.72 -2.20
N ASP A 162 1.71 -7.36 -3.24
CA ASP A 162 1.46 -8.28 -4.33
C ASP A 162 2.73 -8.42 -5.18
N GLU A 163 2.97 -9.63 -5.65
CA GLU A 163 4.19 -9.99 -6.36
C GLU A 163 3.85 -11.08 -7.38
N ARG A 164 4.66 -11.15 -8.42
CA ARG A 164 4.55 -12.18 -9.44
C ARG A 164 4.74 -13.55 -8.81
N CYS A 165 3.84 -14.48 -9.09
CA CYS A 165 3.92 -15.82 -8.50
C CYS A 165 5.18 -16.61 -8.92
N ASP A 166 5.86 -16.18 -9.98
CA ASP A 166 7.15 -16.68 -10.46
C ASP A 166 8.37 -15.88 -9.92
N ALA A 167 8.19 -14.96 -8.98
CA ALA A 167 9.32 -14.42 -8.23
C ALA A 167 9.95 -15.53 -7.36
N LEU A 168 11.23 -15.35 -7.00
CA LEU A 168 11.89 -16.24 -6.04
C LEU A 168 11.78 -15.61 -4.66
N GLN A 169 11.08 -16.28 -3.75
CA GLN A 169 10.95 -15.86 -2.35
C GLN A 169 11.20 -17.04 -1.40
N THR A 170 11.47 -16.73 -0.14
CA THR A 170 11.65 -17.74 0.90
C THR A 170 10.35 -18.50 1.14
N CYS A 171 10.42 -19.83 1.20
CA CYS A 171 9.29 -20.67 1.59
C CYS A 171 9.20 -20.79 3.10
N VAL A 172 7.98 -20.63 3.62
CA VAL A 172 7.67 -20.83 5.02
C VAL A 172 6.47 -21.74 5.09
N CYS A 173 6.54 -22.80 5.89
CA CYS A 173 5.46 -23.78 6.00
C CYS A 173 4.81 -23.73 7.37
N GLU A 174 3.48 -23.73 7.41
CA GLU A 174 2.62 -23.78 8.60
C GLU A 174 2.06 -25.19 8.81
N TRP A 175 2.24 -25.70 10.03
CA TRP A 175 1.70 -26.97 10.49
C TRP A 175 0.83 -26.77 11.75
N PRO A 176 -0.29 -27.49 11.90
CA PRO A 176 -0.88 -28.40 10.94
C PRO A 176 -1.49 -27.64 9.75
N GLY A 177 -1.27 -28.15 8.54
CA GLY A 177 -1.78 -27.52 7.32
C GLY A 177 -1.76 -28.47 6.14
N ARG A 178 -2.55 -28.19 5.12
CA ARG A 178 -2.50 -28.89 3.82
C ARG A 178 -2.78 -27.87 2.73
N PRO A 179 -2.17 -28.01 1.55
CA PRO A 179 -2.55 -27.20 0.41
C PRO A 179 -4.05 -27.37 0.11
N SER A 180 -4.74 -26.28 -0.18
CA SER A 180 -6.13 -26.33 -0.64
C SER A 180 -6.19 -27.01 -2.02
N PRO A 181 -7.23 -27.82 -2.31
CA PRO A 181 -7.40 -28.37 -3.66
C PRO A 181 -7.44 -27.28 -4.73
N THR A 182 -7.96 -26.10 -4.38
CA THR A 182 -8.05 -24.94 -5.26
C THR A 182 -6.68 -24.39 -5.66
N VAL A 183 -5.71 -24.25 -4.74
CA VAL A 183 -4.37 -23.75 -5.11
C VAL A 183 -3.63 -24.75 -6.00
N LEU A 184 -3.89 -26.04 -5.82
CA LEU A 184 -3.31 -27.09 -6.66
C LEU A 184 -3.90 -27.10 -8.07
N ASP A 185 -5.19 -26.78 -8.23
CA ASP A 185 -5.84 -26.62 -9.55
C ASP A 185 -5.41 -25.32 -10.25
N ASP A 186 -5.34 -24.23 -9.48
CA ASP A 186 -4.95 -22.91 -9.97
C ASP A 186 -3.45 -22.84 -10.35
N ARG A 187 -2.62 -23.83 -9.98
CA ARG A 187 -1.15 -23.82 -10.18
C ARG A 187 -0.72 -23.52 -11.62
N HIS A 188 -1.52 -23.97 -12.60
CA HIS A 188 -1.21 -23.74 -14.00
C HIS A 188 -1.27 -22.25 -14.32
N TYR A 189 -2.20 -21.52 -13.73
CA TYR A 189 -2.31 -20.06 -13.88
C TYR A 189 -1.23 -19.30 -13.12
N LEU A 190 -0.74 -19.84 -11.99
CA LEU A 190 0.30 -19.22 -11.19
C LEU A 190 1.72 -19.35 -11.81
N ILE A 191 1.88 -20.22 -12.82
CA ILE A 191 3.17 -20.49 -13.48
C ILE A 191 3.14 -20.06 -14.97
N ALA A 192 1.96 -19.97 -15.60
CA ALA A 192 1.79 -20.02 -17.05
C ALA A 192 2.41 -18.90 -17.90
N GLU A 193 3.03 -17.86 -17.35
CA GLU A 193 3.55 -16.76 -18.19
C GLU A 193 5.08 -16.57 -18.18
N ALA A 194 5.83 -17.40 -17.44
CA ALA A 194 7.29 -17.32 -17.46
C ALA A 194 7.93 -17.82 -18.77
N GLY A 195 7.19 -18.60 -19.59
CA GLY A 195 7.76 -19.37 -20.71
C GLY A 195 7.40 -18.91 -22.12
N THR A 196 6.38 -18.09 -22.29
CA THR A 196 6.15 -17.40 -23.57
C THR A 196 6.68 -16.00 -23.40
N PRO A 197 7.75 -15.59 -24.11
CA PRO A 197 8.07 -14.18 -24.18
C PRO A 197 6.81 -13.51 -24.70
N MET A 198 6.14 -12.72 -23.85
CA MET A 198 5.10 -11.83 -24.31
C MET A 198 5.76 -10.94 -25.36
N SER A 199 5.56 -11.34 -26.61
CA SER A 199 6.06 -10.70 -27.80
C SER A 199 5.48 -9.28 -27.79
N ASN A 200 6.29 -8.32 -27.34
CA ASN A 200 6.09 -6.89 -27.53
C ASN A 200 4.68 -6.36 -27.17
N THR A 201 4.15 -6.67 -26.00
CA THR A 201 3.06 -5.87 -25.43
C THR A 201 3.61 -4.57 -24.86
N SER A 202 3.95 -3.67 -25.78
CA SER A 202 4.05 -2.22 -25.57
C SER A 202 2.73 -1.56 -25.12
N GLY A 203 1.72 -2.35 -24.73
CA GLY A 203 0.38 -1.89 -24.35
C GLY A 203 0.19 -1.59 -22.87
N CYS A 204 1.15 -1.96 -22.00
CA CYS A 204 0.99 -1.86 -20.54
C CYS A 204 1.55 -0.56 -19.95
N THR A 205 2.35 0.19 -20.72
CA THR A 205 2.86 1.50 -20.29
C THR A 205 2.06 2.69 -20.83
N TYR A 206 1.07 2.49 -21.70
CA TYR A 206 0.50 3.61 -22.46
C TYR A 206 -0.89 4.09 -22.02
N ASN A 207 -1.75 3.23 -21.45
CA ASN A 207 -3.16 3.62 -21.30
C ASN A 207 -3.51 4.35 -20.00
N GLN A 208 -2.82 4.13 -18.87
CA GLN A 208 -3.07 4.92 -17.65
C GLN A 208 -2.48 6.34 -17.75
N GLU A 209 -1.29 6.51 -18.33
CA GLU A 209 -0.77 7.85 -18.61
C GLU A 209 -1.63 8.57 -19.65
N LEU A 210 -2.23 7.87 -20.64
CA LEU A 210 -3.08 8.54 -21.63
C LEU A 210 -4.36 9.14 -21.06
N GLU A 211 -4.94 8.63 -19.97
CA GLU A 211 -6.10 9.28 -19.36
C GLU A 211 -5.72 10.55 -18.59
N ALA A 212 -4.58 10.52 -17.87
CA ALA A 212 -4.01 11.71 -17.25
C ALA A 212 -3.58 12.76 -18.30
N PHE A 213 -2.97 12.32 -19.41
CA PHE A 213 -2.58 13.18 -20.52
C PHE A 213 -3.76 13.61 -21.41
N ALA A 214 -4.84 12.83 -21.52
CA ALA A 214 -6.04 13.23 -22.26
C ALA A 214 -6.73 14.42 -21.59
N GLY A 215 -6.79 14.43 -20.25
CA GLY A 215 -7.19 15.61 -19.49
C GLY A 215 -6.29 16.81 -19.78
N PHE A 216 -4.97 16.60 -19.81
CA PHE A 216 -4.01 17.66 -20.10
C PHE A 216 -4.11 18.21 -21.53
N ARG A 217 -4.40 17.36 -22.53
CA ARG A 217 -4.55 17.74 -23.95
C ARG A 217 -5.76 18.64 -24.21
N LEU A 218 -6.81 18.57 -23.38
CA LEU A 218 -7.96 19.49 -23.48
C LEU A 218 -7.75 20.77 -22.67
N LEU A 219 -7.08 20.69 -21.51
CA LEU A 219 -6.85 21.84 -20.64
C LEU A 219 -5.83 22.83 -21.21
N LEU A 220 -4.79 22.35 -21.89
CA LEU A 220 -3.76 23.21 -22.47
C LEU A 220 -4.27 24.17 -23.57
N PRO A 221 -5.02 23.71 -24.60
CA PRO A 221 -5.59 24.62 -25.60
C PRO A 221 -6.65 25.55 -25.00
N LEU A 222 -7.45 25.09 -24.02
CA LEU A 222 -8.39 25.95 -23.30
C LEU A 222 -7.67 27.07 -22.54
N GLY A 223 -6.57 26.75 -21.85
CA GLY A 223 -5.72 27.74 -21.18
C GLY A 223 -5.16 28.79 -22.15
N ILE A 224 -4.64 28.35 -23.30
CA ILE A 224 -4.13 29.27 -24.35
C ILE A 224 -5.26 30.15 -24.89
N LEU A 225 -6.44 29.60 -25.11
CA LEU A 225 -7.61 30.33 -25.64
C LEU A 225 -8.12 31.38 -24.64
N LEU A 226 -8.11 31.07 -23.34
CA LEU A 226 -8.45 32.03 -22.29
C LEU A 226 -7.41 33.15 -22.17
N CYS A 227 -6.12 32.83 -22.20
CA CYS A 227 -5.04 33.82 -22.16
C CYS A 227 -5.07 34.77 -23.37
N THR A 228 -5.31 34.24 -24.57
CA THR A 228 -5.43 35.05 -25.78
C THR A 228 -6.67 35.95 -25.77
N ALA A 229 -7.82 35.44 -25.32
CA ALA A 229 -9.03 36.24 -25.15
C ALA A 229 -8.82 37.41 -24.17
N ALA A 230 -8.14 37.16 -23.03
CA ALA A 230 -7.80 38.18 -22.04
C ALA A 230 -6.85 39.25 -22.61
N ALA A 231 -5.84 38.85 -23.40
CA ALA A 231 -4.93 39.78 -24.06
C ALA A 231 -5.66 40.68 -25.07
N ILE A 232 -6.54 40.11 -25.90
CA ILE A 232 -7.35 40.85 -26.89
C ILE A 232 -8.26 41.87 -26.18
N THR A 233 -8.95 41.47 -25.10
CA THR A 233 -9.81 42.39 -24.34
C THR A 233 -9.01 43.53 -23.71
N SER A 234 -7.80 43.26 -23.22
CA SER A 234 -6.89 44.28 -22.69
C SER A 234 -6.51 45.33 -23.74
N ILE A 235 -6.13 44.87 -24.95
CA ILE A 235 -5.78 45.76 -26.08
C ILE A 235 -6.97 46.64 -26.49
N ILE A 236 -8.18 46.07 -26.58
CA ILE A 236 -9.40 46.81 -26.92
C ILE A 236 -9.69 47.89 -25.87
N ARG A 237 -9.57 47.56 -24.58
CA ARG A 237 -9.75 48.53 -23.48
C ARG A 237 -8.73 49.67 -23.56
N GLN A 238 -7.47 49.36 -23.85
CA GLN A 238 -6.41 50.36 -23.98
C GLN A 238 -6.66 51.30 -25.17
N ARG A 239 -7.10 50.77 -26.32
CA ARG A 239 -7.47 51.60 -27.48
C ARG A 239 -8.66 52.51 -27.19
N ARG A 240 -9.69 52.03 -26.48
CA ARG A 240 -10.84 52.85 -26.06
C ARG A 240 -10.42 53.98 -25.12
N ARG A 241 -9.52 53.71 -24.16
CA ARG A 241 -8.99 54.77 -23.27
C ARG A 241 -8.28 55.86 -24.06
N ARG A 242 -7.38 55.49 -24.97
CA ARG A 242 -6.69 56.47 -25.84
C ARG A 242 -7.65 57.26 -26.73
N ALA A 243 -8.68 56.63 -27.27
CA ALA A 243 -9.69 57.33 -28.06
C ALA A 243 -10.47 58.36 -27.22
N MET A 244 -10.87 58.01 -25.99
CA MET A 244 -11.52 58.93 -25.07
C MET A 244 -10.59 60.07 -24.63
N GLU A 245 -9.30 59.80 -24.41
CA GLU A 245 -8.30 60.83 -24.11
C GLU A 245 -8.11 61.82 -25.28
N MET A 246 -8.09 61.33 -26.52
CA MET A 246 -8.01 62.20 -27.71
C MET A 246 -9.27 63.05 -27.90
N MET A 247 -10.46 62.48 -27.67
CA MET A 247 -11.72 63.24 -27.73
C MET A 247 -11.80 64.31 -26.63
N SER A 248 -11.36 63.98 -25.40
CA SER A 248 -11.32 64.93 -24.29
C SER A 248 -10.38 66.11 -24.59
N ARG A 249 -9.19 65.85 -25.13
CA ARG A 249 -8.26 66.91 -25.57
C ARG A 249 -8.84 67.78 -26.68
N GLY A 250 -9.47 67.19 -27.69
CA GLY A 250 -10.12 67.96 -28.76
C GLY A 250 -11.25 68.87 -28.27
N VAL A 251 -12.03 68.44 -27.27
CA VAL A 251 -13.07 69.27 -26.64
C VAL A 251 -12.46 70.42 -25.84
N ILE A 252 -11.36 70.19 -25.11
CA ILE A 252 -10.66 71.26 -24.38
C ILE A 252 -10.08 72.30 -25.35
N ASP A 253 -9.47 71.88 -26.45
CA ASP A 253 -8.91 72.79 -27.45
C ASP A 253 -10.01 73.59 -28.18
N ALA A 254 -11.16 72.97 -28.45
CA ALA A 254 -12.32 73.66 -29.05
C ALA A 254 -12.98 74.68 -28.10
N LEU A 255 -12.97 74.42 -26.79
CA LEU A 255 -13.49 75.37 -25.78
C LEU A 255 -12.48 76.47 -25.42
N GLY A 256 -11.17 76.17 -25.50
CA GLY A 256 -10.10 77.14 -25.24
C GLY A 256 -9.93 78.20 -26.33
N ALA A 257 -10.37 77.94 -27.56
CA ALA A 257 -10.27 78.90 -28.66
C ALA A 257 -11.30 80.05 -28.60
N ASN A 258 -12.28 80.01 -27.69
CA ASN A 258 -13.40 80.96 -27.70
C ASN A 258 -13.70 81.68 -26.37
N VAL A 259 -12.82 81.55 -25.36
CA VAL A 259 -12.99 82.29 -24.09
C VAL A 259 -11.67 82.92 -23.67
N GLY A 260 -11.45 84.16 -24.12
CA GLY A 260 -10.41 85.05 -23.60
C GLY A 260 -10.78 85.63 -22.24
N VAL A 261 -10.97 84.77 -21.22
CA VAL A 261 -11.13 85.22 -19.83
C VAL A 261 -10.34 84.31 -18.89
N PRO A 262 -9.32 84.83 -18.17
CA PRO A 262 -8.60 84.06 -17.18
C PRO A 262 -9.48 83.83 -15.94
N VAL A 263 -9.91 82.59 -15.72
CA VAL A 263 -10.54 82.19 -14.46
C VAL A 263 -9.48 81.52 -13.58
N ALA A 264 -9.04 82.25 -12.56
CA ALA A 264 -8.21 81.72 -11.49
C ALA A 264 -9.05 80.77 -10.62
N ILE A 265 -8.83 79.46 -10.76
CA ILE A 265 -9.44 78.46 -9.87
C ILE A 265 -8.42 78.17 -8.76
N ALA A 266 -8.70 78.71 -7.57
CA ALA A 266 -7.98 78.41 -6.35
C ALA A 266 -8.20 76.94 -5.95
N MET A 267 -7.12 76.19 -5.77
CA MET A 267 -7.16 74.83 -5.22
C MET A 267 -7.28 74.87 -3.69
N PRO A 268 -8.23 74.14 -3.08
CA PRO A 268 -8.20 73.88 -1.64
C PRO A 268 -7.28 72.70 -1.34
N ILE A 269 -6.36 72.93 -0.40
CA ILE A 269 -5.53 71.93 0.26
C ILE A 269 -6.44 71.05 1.12
N ALA A 270 -6.62 69.79 0.73
CA ALA A 270 -7.29 68.79 1.55
C ALA A 270 -6.24 67.85 2.16
N HIS A 271 -5.98 68.04 3.45
CA HIS A 271 -5.33 67.04 4.30
C HIS A 271 -6.28 65.84 4.47
N GLY A 272 -5.85 64.66 4.03
CA GLY A 272 -6.58 63.41 4.18
C GLY A 272 -5.67 62.32 4.73
N ALA A 273 -5.94 61.91 5.96
CA ALA A 273 -5.19 60.95 6.75
C ALA A 273 -5.09 59.56 6.08
N SER A 274 -3.89 58.97 6.14
CA SER A 274 -3.62 57.60 5.74
C SER A 274 -3.71 56.69 6.97
N THR A 275 -4.81 55.95 7.10
CA THR A 275 -4.94 54.84 8.05
C THR A 275 -4.45 53.55 7.41
N LEU A 276 -3.40 52.99 8.01
CA LEU A 276 -2.86 51.64 7.81
C LEU A 276 -3.93 50.56 8.02
N PRO A 277 -3.91 49.45 7.26
CA PRO A 277 -4.35 48.16 7.75
C PRO A 277 -3.17 47.31 8.21
N ALA A 278 -3.41 46.66 9.34
CA ALA A 278 -2.49 45.91 10.15
C ALA A 278 -2.10 44.54 9.57
N HIS A 279 -0.85 44.16 9.87
CA HIS A 279 -0.33 42.83 10.19
C HIS A 279 -1.15 41.59 9.79
N VAL A 280 -0.61 40.83 8.84
CA VAL A 280 -0.79 39.37 8.76
C VAL A 280 0.48 38.73 9.33
N THR A 281 0.33 38.10 10.49
CA THR A 281 1.35 37.28 11.16
C THR A 281 1.53 35.95 10.44
N THR A 282 2.70 35.74 9.84
CA THR A 282 3.19 34.42 9.44
C THR A 282 3.94 33.78 10.60
N ALA A 283 3.39 32.71 11.17
CA ALA A 283 4.09 31.84 12.10
C ALA A 283 4.97 30.86 11.31
N VAL A 284 6.28 30.89 11.59
CA VAL A 284 7.25 29.90 11.11
C VAL A 284 7.53 28.91 12.25
N PRO A 285 7.45 27.59 12.02
CA PRO A 285 7.72 26.61 13.06
C PRO A 285 9.23 26.43 13.33
N VAL A 286 9.53 26.26 14.61
CA VAL A 286 10.85 25.98 15.19
C VAL A 286 11.37 24.62 14.71
N ALA A 287 12.55 24.62 14.10
CA ALA A 287 13.26 23.42 13.68
C ALA A 287 13.89 22.69 14.88
N GLN A 288 13.80 21.37 14.80
CA GLN A 288 14.16 20.36 15.77
C GLN A 288 15.69 20.25 15.96
N GLY A 289 16.09 20.01 17.21
CA GLY A 289 17.47 19.65 17.57
C GLY A 289 17.84 18.25 17.06
N SER A 290 19.04 18.15 16.52
CA SER A 290 19.67 16.89 16.11
C SER A 290 20.34 16.16 17.30
N PRO A 291 20.59 14.84 17.17
CA PRO A 291 20.80 13.93 18.27
C PRO A 291 22.26 13.72 18.68
N VAL A 292 22.42 13.26 19.92
CA VAL A 292 23.66 12.74 20.52
C VAL A 292 24.05 11.41 19.86
N PRO A 293 25.33 11.17 19.53
CA PRO A 293 25.79 9.87 19.07
C PRO A 293 26.13 8.93 20.24
N SER A 294 25.50 7.76 20.26
CA SER A 294 25.94 6.59 21.02
C SER A 294 26.82 5.72 20.12
N GLY A 295 27.96 5.28 20.64
CA GLY A 295 28.86 4.37 19.94
C GLY A 295 29.85 3.69 20.90
N VAL A 296 29.33 2.81 21.75
CA VAL A 296 30.13 1.83 22.51
C VAL A 296 30.41 0.64 21.61
N ALA A 297 31.69 0.34 21.42
CA ALA A 297 32.17 -0.81 20.67
C ALA A 297 31.94 -2.11 21.45
N ILE A 298 31.37 -3.13 20.80
CA ILE A 298 31.37 -4.52 21.31
C ILE A 298 32.31 -5.33 20.40
N ALA A 299 33.31 -5.94 21.04
CA ALA A 299 34.32 -6.76 20.44
C ALA A 299 33.75 -8.10 19.93
N ALA A 300 34.20 -8.50 18.73
CA ALA A 300 33.96 -9.82 18.17
C ALA A 300 34.81 -10.87 18.90
N VAL A 301 34.16 -11.91 19.42
CA VAL A 301 34.83 -13.13 19.89
C VAL A 301 34.84 -14.14 18.74
N GLN A 302 36.04 -14.44 18.25
CA GLN A 302 36.30 -15.50 17.29
C GLN A 302 36.21 -16.86 17.98
N GLY A 303 35.32 -17.74 17.49
CA GLY A 303 35.24 -19.15 17.86
C GLY A 303 35.73 -20.03 16.71
N THR A 304 36.71 -20.88 17.02
CA THR A 304 37.43 -21.84 16.16
C THR A 304 36.57 -22.99 15.61
N PRO A 305 37.01 -23.66 14.52
CA PRO A 305 36.29 -24.78 13.90
C PRO A 305 36.55 -26.12 14.61
N ILE A 306 35.53 -26.98 14.67
CA ILE A 306 35.64 -28.40 15.07
C ILE A 306 35.48 -29.29 13.81
N PRO A 307 36.34 -30.32 13.63
CA PRO A 307 36.35 -31.14 12.42
C PRO A 307 35.49 -32.42 12.51
N GLY A 308 34.90 -32.79 11.38
CA GLY A 308 34.88 -34.16 10.83
C GLY A 308 34.02 -35.23 11.51
N GLY A 309 33.20 -35.93 10.71
CA GLY A 309 32.84 -37.32 11.05
C GLY A 309 31.61 -37.92 10.39
N ARG A 310 31.87 -38.74 9.37
CA ARG A 310 31.16 -39.98 8.96
C ARG A 310 29.72 -39.92 8.43
N GLN A 311 29.63 -40.11 7.11
CA GLN A 311 28.55 -40.85 6.46
C GLN A 311 28.64 -42.35 6.82
N GLN A 312 27.51 -42.97 7.15
CA GLN A 312 27.27 -44.38 6.87
C GLN A 312 25.89 -44.53 6.24
N MET A 313 25.89 -45.30 5.15
CA MET A 313 24.76 -45.84 4.41
C MET A 313 23.80 -46.58 5.33
N TRP A 314 22.49 -46.35 5.16
CA TRP A 314 21.46 -47.34 4.85
C TRP A 314 20.34 -46.63 4.09
#